data_AF-L9X2P9-F1
#
_entry.id   AF-L9X2P9-F1
#
_cell.length_a   1.000
_cell.length_b   1.000
_cell.length_c   1.000
_cell.angle_alpha   90.00
_cell.angle_beta   90.00
_cell.angle_gamma   90.00
#
_symmetry.space_group_name_H-M   'P 1'
#
loop_
_entity.id
_entity.type
_entity.pdbx_description
1 polymer ?
#
loop_
_entity_poly.entity_id
_entity_poly.type
_entity_poly.pdbx_seq_one_letter_code
_entity_poly.pdbx_strand_id
1 'polypeptide(L)' 'MLEHSDGQPGNLKIYREYHEKLRRANGWDCFVVYRPRGRSGCTVVQDKMGRSSDLPLLRWRGGGDHRGTKQAKIGISDIF' A
#
# COMPACT_ATOMS: atom_id res chain seq x y z
N MET A 1 8.10 -11.97 -9.28
CA MET A 1 6.85 -11.23 -9.03
C MET A 1 6.27 -11.74 -7.72
N LEU A 2 5.77 -10.87 -6.84
CA LEU A 2 5.04 -11.31 -5.63
C LEU A 2 3.56 -11.30 -5.96
N GLU A 3 2.88 -12.41 -5.66
CA GLU A 3 1.50 -12.66 -6.05
C GLU A 3 0.65 -12.93 -4.80
N HIS A 4 -0.62 -12.59 -4.93
CA HIS A 4 -1.66 -13.04 -4.02
C HIS A 4 -1.95 -14.53 -4.24
N SER A 5 -2.65 -15.15 -3.29
CA SER A 5 -3.00 -16.58 -3.35
C SER A 5 -3.90 -16.95 -4.54
N ASP A 6 -4.54 -15.97 -5.16
CA ASP A 6 -5.38 -16.11 -6.36
C ASP A 6 -4.58 -15.92 -7.67
N GLY A 7 -3.24 -15.83 -7.59
CA GLY A 7 -2.35 -15.62 -8.74
C GLY A 7 -2.31 -14.18 -9.24
N GLN A 8 -3.05 -13.25 -8.63
CA GLN A 8 -3.01 -11.84 -9.02
C GLN A 8 -1.74 -11.16 -8.50
N PRO A 9 -1.17 -10.18 -9.22
CA PRO A 9 -0.02 -9.42 -8.74
C PRO A 9 -0.29 -8.72 -7.40
N GLY A 10 0.68 -8.82 -6.49
CA GLY A 10 0.70 -8.10 -5.22
C GLY A 10 0.64 -6.59 -5.42
N ASN A 11 -0.15 -5.91 -4.59
CA ASN A 11 -0.29 -4.45 -4.61
C ASN A 11 -0.31 -3.86 -3.21
N LEU A 12 0.09 -2.60 -3.11
CA LEU A 12 -0.01 -1.78 -1.93
C LEU A 12 -1.27 -0.91 -2.06
N LYS A 13 -2.05 -0.82 -0.98
CA LYS A 13 -3.26 0.02 -0.92
C LYS A 13 -2.98 1.26 -0.10
N ILE A 14 -3.22 2.42 -0.70
CA ILE A 14 -3.17 3.71 -0.03
C ILE A 14 -4.58 4.26 0.04
N TYR A 15 -5.02 4.63 1.24
CA TYR A 15 -6.31 5.28 1.46
C TYR A 15 -6.13 6.80 1.43
N ARG A 16 -6.99 7.47 0.65
CA ARG A 16 -6.87 8.90 0.36
C ARG A 16 -6.86 9.76 1.62
N GLU A 17 -7.77 9.49 2.55
CA GLU A 17 -7.91 10.29 3.76
C GLU A 17 -6.63 10.29 4.62
N TYR A 18 -6.06 9.11 4.86
CA TYR A 18 -4.84 8.97 5.66
C TYR A 18 -3.62 9.53 4.92
N HIS A 19 -3.51 9.29 3.62
CA HIS A 19 -2.43 9.85 2.82
C HIS A 19 -2.48 11.38 2.80
N GLU A 20 -3.66 12.00 2.64
CA GLU A 20 -3.78 13.45 2.70
C GLU A 20 -3.40 14.02 4.08
N LYS A 21 -3.74 13.32 5.17
CA LYS A 21 -3.30 13.69 6.53
C LYS A 21 -1.78 13.65 6.65
N LEU A 22 -1.14 12.57 6.18
CA LEU A 22 0.33 12.44 6.19
C LEU A 22 1.01 13.49 5.30
N ARG A 23 0.48 13.75 4.09
CA ARG A 23 0.99 14.80 3.19
C ARG A 23 0.99 16.17 3.83
N ARG A 24 -0.10 16.56 4.50
CA ARG A 24 -0.21 17.86 5.20
C ARG A 24 0.78 17.98 6.34
N ALA A 25 1.13 16.88 7.00
CA ALA A 25 2.07 16.83 8.10
C ALA A 25 3.54 16.64 7.66
N ASN A 26 3.84 16.66 6.35
CA ASN A 26 5.15 16.25 5.82
C ASN A 26 5.60 14.87 6.36
N GLY A 27 4.64 13.97 6.48
CA GLY A 27 4.78 12.66 7.11
C GLY A 27 5.54 11.65 6.27
N TRP A 28 5.57 10.43 6.79
CA TRP A 28 6.28 9.30 6.23
C TRP A 28 5.30 8.15 5.99
N ASP A 29 5.51 7.45 4.88
CA ASP A 29 4.86 6.18 4.59
C ASP A 29 5.87 5.04 4.82
N CYS A 30 5.40 3.96 5.45
CA CYS A 30 6.15 2.73 5.62
C CYS A 30 5.43 1.61 4.87
N PHE A 31 6.11 1.04 3.89
CA PHE A 31 5.61 -0.07 3.09
C PHE A 31 6.26 -1.35 3.55
N VAL A 32 5.45 -2.36 3.84
CA VAL A 32 5.93 -3.69 4.24
C VAL A 32 5.24 -4.71 3.34
N VAL A 33 6.04 -5.45 2.59
CA VAL A 33 5.58 -6.62 1.83
C VAL A 33 5.93 -7.85 2.65
N TYR A 34 4.93 -8.70 2.92
CA TYR A 34 5.12 -9.87 3.76
C TYR A 34 4.49 -11.12 3.13
N ARG A 35 4.99 -12.29 3.55
CA ARG A 35 4.37 -13.59 3.31
C ARG A 35 3.84 -14.14 4.63
N PRO A 36 2.58 -14.60 4.69
CA PRO A 36 2.08 -15.35 5.85
C PRO A 36 2.98 -16.56 6.14
N ARG A 37 3.24 -16.84 7.41
CA ARG A 37 4.07 -17.97 7.87
C ARG A 37 3.44 -18.62 9.10
N GLY A 38 3.06 -19.90 8.96
CA GLY A 38 2.35 -20.61 10.01
C GLY A 38 0.95 -20.03 10.27
N ARG A 39 0.43 -20.19 11.50
CA ARG A 39 -0.94 -19.80 11.84
C ARG A 39 -1.15 -18.28 11.97
N SER A 40 -0.17 -17.57 12.53
CA SER A 40 -0.29 -16.14 12.84
C SER A 40 0.99 -15.34 12.55
N GLY A 41 2.03 -15.99 12.03
CA GLY A 41 3.29 -15.33 11.71
C GLY A 41 3.28 -14.70 10.31
N CYS A 42 4.23 -13.81 10.08
CA CYS A 42 4.59 -13.37 8.75
C CYS A 42 6.11 -13.27 8.62
N THR A 43 6.60 -13.32 7.39
CA THR A 43 7.99 -13.01 7.05
C THR A 43 7.98 -11.78 6.18
N VAL A 44 8.65 -10.72 6.63
CA VAL A 44 8.88 -9.52 5.81
C VAL A 44 9.78 -9.91 4.65
N VAL A 45 9.36 -9.56 3.45
CA VAL A 45 10.09 -9.82 2.20
C VAL A 45 10.84 -8.58 1.77
N GLN A 46 10.20 -7.41 1.85
CA GLN A 46 10.78 -6.10 1.55
C GLN A 46 10.07 -5.04 2.39
N ASP A 47 10.82 -4.03 2.82
CA ASP A 47 10.29 -2.86 3.49
C ASP A 47 10.98 -1.57 3.04
N LYS A 48 10.21 -0.48 2.99
CA LYS A 48 10.71 0.84 2.61
C LYS A 48 9.98 1.92 3.37
N MET A 49 10.75 2.87 3.91
CA MET A 49 10.22 4.10 4.48
C MET A 49 10.57 5.27 3.55
N GLY A 50 9.60 6.12 3.24
CA GLY A 50 9.78 7.28 2.37
C GLY A 50 8.87 8.43 2.78
N ARG A 51 9.18 9.65 2.31
CA ARG A 51 8.26 10.77 2.54
C ARG A 51 6.98 10.52 1.78
N SER A 52 5.85 10.95 2.35
CA SER A 52 4.58 10.87 1.64
C SER A 52 4.58 11.70 0.35
N SER A 53 5.48 12.67 0.21
CA SER A 53 5.71 13.44 -1.03
C SER A 53 6.27 12.63 -2.18
N ASP A 54 6.96 11.53 -1.89
CA ASP A 54 7.80 10.84 -2.88
C ASP A 54 7.05 9.69 -3.55
N LEU A 55 5.76 9.52 -3.20
CA LEU A 55 4.92 8.50 -3.79
C LEU A 55 4.64 8.82 -5.27
N PRO A 56 4.54 7.78 -6.12
CA PRO A 56 4.15 7.95 -7.50
C PRO A 56 2.74 8.57 -7.60
N LEU A 57 2.40 9.08 -8.79
CA LEU A 57 1.10 9.70 -9.02
C LEU A 57 -0.06 8.72 -8.70
N LEU A 58 -0.83 9.04 -7.67
CA LEU A 58 -1.90 8.18 -7.17
C LEU A 58 -3.20 8.38 -7.96
N ARG A 59 -3.75 7.27 -8.48
CA ARG A 59 -5.08 7.24 -9.09
C ARG A 59 -6.11 6.71 -8.11
N TRP A 60 -6.94 7.62 -7.60
CA TRP A 60 -7.99 7.32 -6.63
C TRP A 60 -9.18 6.63 -7.29
N ARG A 61 -9.58 5.48 -6.73
CA ARG A 61 -10.79 4.74 -7.10
C ARG A 61 -11.70 4.59 -5.89
N GLY A 62 -13.01 4.47 -6.10
CA GLY A 62 -13.95 4.18 -5.02
C GLY A 62 -13.61 2.84 -4.35
N GLY A 63 -13.58 2.81 -3.02
CA GLY A 63 -13.27 1.63 -2.20
C GLY A 63 -14.41 0.63 -2.08
N GLY A 64 -15.21 0.46 -3.15
CA GLY A 64 -16.49 -0.24 -3.13
C GLY A 64 -17.60 0.55 -2.40
N ASP A 65 -18.86 0.23 -2.69
CA ASP A 65 -20.05 0.93 -2.15
C ASP A 65 -20.14 0.95 -0.62
N HIS A 66 -19.34 0.13 0.06
CA HIS A 66 -19.47 -0.10 1.50
C HIS A 66 -18.65 0.83 2.39
N ARG A 67 -17.77 1.69 1.86
CA ARG A 67 -16.85 2.46 2.73
C ARG A 67 -16.77 3.96 2.47
N GLY A 68 -17.39 4.50 1.41
CA GLY A 68 -17.30 5.94 1.09
C GLY A 68 -15.86 6.47 0.96
N THR A 69 -14.86 5.60 0.94
CA THR A 69 -13.44 5.94 0.96
C THR A 69 -12.87 5.77 -0.44
N LYS A 70 -11.89 6.61 -0.78
CA LYS A 70 -11.11 6.46 -2.01
C LYS A 70 -9.80 5.76 -1.68
N GLN A 71 -9.40 4.82 -2.52
CA GLN A 71 -8.14 4.11 -2.42
C GLN A 71 -7.39 4.14 -3.76
N ALA A 72 -6.07 4.14 -3.68
CA ALA A 72 -5.18 3.87 -4.81
C ALA A 72 -4.53 2.50 -4.58
N LYS A 73 -4.35 1.74 -5.67
CA LYS A 73 -3.52 0.54 -5.68
C LYS A 73 -2.22 0.88 -6.42
N ILE A 74 -1.09 0.52 -5.84
CA ILE A 74 0.25 0.73 -6.39
C ILE A 74 0.92 -0.63 -6.54
N GLY A 75 1.63 -0.86 -7.63
CA GLY A 75 2.43 -2.07 -7.80
C GLY A 75 3.59 -2.07 -6.81
N ILE A 76 4.00 -3.25 -6.33
CA ILE A 76 5.16 -3.34 -5.43
C ILE A 76 6.42 -2.74 -6.10
N SER A 77 6.63 -2.99 -7.38
CA SER A 77 7.75 -2.44 -8.18
C SER A 77 7.71 -0.93 -8.39
N ASP A 78 6.58 -0.25 -8.14
CA ASP A 78 6.52 1.21 -8.25
C ASP A 78 6.99 1.90 -6.96
N ILE A 79 7.17 1.12 -5.88
CA ILE A 79 7.67 1.61 -4.59
C ILE A 79 9.13 1.21 -4.36
N PHE A 80 9.52 0.01 -4.78
CA PHE A 80 10.86 -0.58 -4.57
C PHE A 80 11.66 -0.59 -5.86
#